data_AF-A0A2P8K6E1-F1
#
_entry.id   AF-A0A2P8K6E1-F1
#
_cell.length_a   1.000
_cell.length_b   1.000
_cell.length_c   1.000
_cell.angle_alpha   90.00
_cell.angle_beta   90.00
_cell.angle_gamma   90.00
#
_symmetry.space_group_name_H-M   'P 1'
#
loop_
_entity.id
_entity.type
_entity.pdbx_description
1 polymer ?
#
loop_
_entity_poly.entity_id
_entity_poly.type
_entity_poly.pdbx_seq_one_letter_code
_entity_poly.pdbx_strand_id
1 'polypeptide(L)'
;MKRAVITGLGIVSSIGNNQQEVLASLREGRSGITFSQELKDSGMRSHVWGNVKLDTTGLIDRKVVRFMSDASIYAYLSMEQAVADAGLA
;
A
#
# COMPACT_ATOMS: atom_id res chain seq x y z
N MET A 1 -0.66 -29.63 -19.81
CA MET A 1 -1.19 -28.41 -19.15
C MET A 1 -0.14 -27.90 -18.16
N LYS A 2 0.12 -26.58 -18.10
CA LYS A 2 1.07 -26.00 -17.12
C LYS A 2 0.34 -25.60 -15.83
N ARG A 3 1.02 -25.68 -14.69
CA ARG A 3 0.52 -25.23 -13.38
C ARG A 3 1.11 -23.86 -13.05
N ALA A 4 0.35 -23.02 -12.37
CA ALA A 4 0.79 -21.73 -11.84
C ALA A 4 0.85 -21.78 -10.30
N VAL A 5 1.77 -21.02 -9.72
CA VAL A 5 1.98 -20.87 -8.27
C VAL A 5 2.28 -19.40 -7.96
N ILE A 6 2.03 -18.98 -6.72
CA ILE A 6 2.43 -17.66 -6.21
C ILE A 6 3.75 -17.83 -5.45
N THR A 7 4.76 -17.07 -5.83
CA THR A 7 6.14 -17.19 -5.29
C THR A 7 6.62 -15.97 -4.52
N GLY A 8 5.88 -14.87 -4.58
CA GLY A 8 6.16 -13.67 -3.81
C GLY A 8 4.95 -12.75 -3.78
N LEU A 9 4.86 -11.92 -2.74
CA LEU A 9 3.80 -10.95 -2.56
C LEU A 9 4.33 -9.62 -2.02
N GLY A 10 3.59 -8.55 -2.27
CA GLY A 10 3.88 -7.23 -1.73
C GLY A 10 2.61 -6.43 -1.59
N ILE A 11 2.57 -5.54 -0.60
CA ILE A 11 1.34 -4.86 -0.22
C ILE A 11 1.62 -3.51 0.46
N VAL A 12 0.88 -2.49 0.04
CA VAL A 12 0.73 -1.22 0.73
C VAL A 12 -0.75 -1.03 1.05
N SER A 13 -1.11 -0.99 2.34
CA SER A 13 -2.49 -1.05 2.81
C SER A 13 -2.74 -0.10 3.97
N SER A 14 -4.02 0.18 4.25
CA SER A 14 -4.43 1.00 5.41
C SER A 14 -4.10 0.35 6.75
N ILE A 15 -3.89 -0.97 6.79
CA ILE A 15 -3.55 -1.74 8.00
C ILE A 15 -2.07 -2.17 8.05
N GLY A 16 -1.24 -1.73 7.11
CA GLY A 16 0.19 -2.03 7.10
C GLY A 16 0.84 -1.76 5.75
N ASN A 17 2.11 -1.38 5.79
CA ASN A 17 2.91 -1.00 4.61
C ASN A 17 3.74 -2.15 4.04
N ASN A 18 3.63 -3.35 4.62
CA ASN A 18 4.26 -4.60 4.20
C ASN A 18 3.49 -5.81 4.76
N GLN A 19 3.89 -7.02 4.36
CA GLN A 19 3.22 -8.25 4.77
C GLN A 19 3.27 -8.51 6.30
N GLN A 20 4.34 -8.08 6.98
CA GLN A 20 4.51 -8.29 8.42
C GLN A 20 3.53 -7.42 9.22
N GLU A 21 3.42 -6.14 8.88
CA GLU A 21 2.47 -5.22 9.51
C GLU A 21 1.02 -5.63 9.25
N VAL A 22 0.71 -6.00 8.00
CA VAL A 22 -0.63 -6.47 7.63
C VAL A 22 -0.99 -7.74 8.41
N LEU A 23 -0.08 -8.70 8.53
CA LEU A 23 -0.30 -9.92 9.30
C LEU A 23 -0.56 -9.63 10.79
N ALA A 24 0.21 -8.72 11.38
CA ALA A 24 0.01 -8.31 12.77
C ALA A 24 -1.36 -7.66 12.97
N SER A 25 -1.73 -6.71 12.11
CA SER A 25 -3.03 -6.04 12.17
C SER A 25 -4.21 -7.01 11.99
N LEU A 26 -4.09 -8.00 11.09
CA LEU A 26 -5.11 -9.03 10.92
C LEU A 26 -5.27 -9.91 12.16
N ARG A 27 -4.15 -10.32 12.78
CA ARG A 27 -4.17 -11.15 14.01
C ARG A 27 -4.77 -10.42 15.20
N GLU A 28 -4.51 -9.12 15.31
CA GLU A 28 -4.99 -8.29 16.42
C GLU A 28 -6.37 -7.66 16.16
N GLY A 29 -6.93 -7.80 14.95
CA GLY A 29 -8.18 -7.13 14.57
C GLY A 29 -8.05 -5.60 14.53
N ARG A 30 -6.85 -5.09 14.23
CA ARG A 30 -6.56 -3.65 14.25
C ARG A 30 -7.16 -2.96 13.02
N SER A 31 -8.02 -1.98 13.26
CA SER A 31 -8.61 -1.17 12.19
C SER A 31 -7.59 -0.23 11.54
N GLY A 32 -7.67 -0.09 10.22
CA GLY A 32 -6.91 0.89 9.43
C GLY A 32 -7.67 2.19 9.18
N ILE A 33 -8.91 2.31 9.66
CA ILE A 33 -9.79 3.44 9.38
C ILE A 33 -9.47 4.63 10.28
N THR A 34 -9.40 5.81 9.69
CA THR A 34 -9.15 7.08 10.37
C THR A 34 -10.17 8.13 9.93
N PHE A 35 -10.30 9.19 10.73
CA PHE A 35 -11.02 10.38 10.32
C PHE A 35 -10.23 11.13 9.24
N SER A 36 -10.91 11.59 8.19
CA SER A 36 -10.36 12.41 7.12
C SER A 36 -10.88 13.83 7.21
N GLN A 37 -9.98 14.76 7.54
CA GLN A 37 -10.28 16.19 7.52
C GLN A 37 -10.54 16.67 6.08
N GLU A 38 -9.84 16.11 5.09
CA GLU A 38 -10.02 16.41 3.67
C GLU A 38 -11.46 16.12 3.19
N LEU A 39 -11.99 14.93 3.50
CA LEU A 39 -13.36 14.57 3.11
C LEU A 39 -14.40 15.46 3.81
N LYS A 40 -14.12 15.87 5.06
CA LYS A 40 -14.99 16.81 5.77
C LYS A 40 -14.97 18.19 5.14
N ASP A 41 -13.78 18.71 4.83
CA ASP A 41 -13.61 20.05 4.24
C ASP A 41 -14.15 20.12 2.81
N SER A 42 -14.16 19.00 2.09
CA SER A 42 -14.82 18.90 0.78
C SER A 42 -16.35 18.81 0.86
N GLY A 43 -16.94 18.88 2.06
CA GLY A 43 -18.40 18.86 2.27
C GLY A 43 -19.05 17.48 2.10
N MET A 44 -18.27 16.39 2.13
CA MET A 44 -18.84 15.04 2.07
C MET A 44 -19.53 14.67 3.37
N ARG A 45 -20.54 13.79 3.29
CA ARG A 45 -21.22 13.25 4.48
C ARG A 45 -20.38 12.22 5.24
N SER A 46 -19.54 11.47 4.52
CA SER A 46 -18.61 10.50 5.13
C SER A 46 -17.29 11.21 5.40
N HIS A 47 -16.84 11.17 6.66
CA HIS A 47 -15.59 11.78 7.09
C HIS A 47 -14.53 10.73 7.48
N VAL A 48 -14.66 9.49 6.99
CA VAL A 48 -13.76 8.39 7.36
C VAL A 48 -13.23 7.70 6.13
N TRP A 49 -11.99 7.20 6.23
CA TRP A 49 -11.32 6.46 5.16
C TRP A 49 -10.28 5.47 5.69
N GLY A 50 -9.82 4.56 4.84
CA GLY A 50 -8.66 3.71 5.11
C GLY A 50 -7.44 4.22 4.36
N ASN A 51 -6.81 5.28 4.86
CA ASN A 51 -5.63 5.86 4.20
C ASN A 51 -4.38 5.01 4.41
N VAL A 52 -3.46 5.07 3.44
CA VAL A 52 -2.08 4.58 3.55
C VAL A 52 -1.32 5.49 4.52
N LYS A 53 -0.55 4.88 5.43
CA LYS A 53 0.18 5.56 6.51
C LYS A 53 1.68 5.48 6.24
N LEU A 54 2.07 6.03 5.09
CA LEU A 54 3.44 5.98 4.57
C LEU A 54 3.76 7.30 3.88
N ASP A 55 4.91 7.91 4.23
CA ASP A 55 5.49 8.97 3.41
C ASP A 55 6.22 8.32 2.24
N THR A 56 5.74 8.58 1.02
CA THR A 56 6.30 8.00 -0.21
C THR A 56 7.42 8.87 -0.80
N THR A 57 7.71 10.02 -0.20
CA THR A 57 8.71 10.98 -0.69
C THR A 57 10.10 10.33 -0.71
N GLY A 58 10.71 10.27 -1.88
CA GLY A 58 12.07 9.74 -2.06
C GLY A 58 12.19 8.22 -2.06
N LEU A 59 11.09 7.46 -1.91
CA LEU A 59 11.11 6.00 -2.04
C LEU A 59 11.27 5.55 -3.50
N ILE A 60 10.85 6.37 -4.45
CA ILE A 60 10.94 6.11 -5.89
C ILE A 60 11.79 7.22 -6.52
N ASP A 61 12.69 6.85 -7.45
CA ASP A 61 13.49 7.82 -8.20
C ASP A 61 12.59 8.85 -8.90
N ARG A 62 12.98 10.12 -8.82
CA ARG A 62 12.25 11.27 -9.39
C ARG A 62 11.90 11.09 -10.87
N LYS A 63 12.77 10.46 -11.66
CA LYS A 63 12.54 10.24 -13.11
C LYS A 63 11.46 9.21 -13.38
N VAL A 64 11.22 8.31 -12.43
CA VAL A 64 10.18 7.28 -12.50
C VAL A 64 8.86 7.84 -11.96
N VAL A 65 8.86 8.44 -10.77
CA VAL A 65 7.63 8.91 -10.09
C VAL A 65 6.90 10.02 -10.84
N ARG A 66 7.59 10.82 -11.69
CA ARG A 66 6.97 11.92 -12.46
C ARG A 66 5.87 11.50 -13.43
N PHE A 67 5.71 10.20 -13.68
CA PHE A 67 4.65 9.64 -14.52
C PHE A 67 3.57 8.91 -13.71
N MET A 68 3.64 8.95 -12.38
CA MET A 68 2.81 8.12 -11.50
C MET A 68 1.74 8.94 -10.79
N SER A 69 0.54 8.38 -10.73
CA SER A 69 -0.46 8.73 -9.71
C SER A 69 -0.18 7.99 -8.41
N ASP A 70 -0.81 8.36 -7.30
CA ASP A 70 -0.69 7.63 -6.03
C ASP A 70 -1.01 6.14 -6.17
N ALA A 71 -2.01 5.78 -6.98
CA ALA A 71 -2.33 4.38 -7.27
C ALA A 71 -1.15 3.64 -7.91
N SER A 72 -0.43 4.30 -8.83
CA SER A 72 0.77 3.76 -9.45
C SER A 72 1.94 3.69 -8.47
N ILE A 73 2.09 4.66 -7.57
CA ILE A 73 3.12 4.66 -6.52
C ILE A 73 2.92 3.47 -5.59
N TYR A 74 1.71 3.25 -5.07
CA TYR A 74 1.42 2.13 -4.17
C TYR A 74 1.63 0.78 -4.86
N ALA A 75 1.23 0.66 -6.13
CA ALA A 75 1.47 -0.54 -6.92
C ALA A 75 2.97 -0.79 -7.16
N TYR A 76 3.74 0.26 -7.45
CA TYR A 76 5.19 0.17 -7.64
C TYR A 76 5.90 -0.31 -6.37
N LEU A 77 5.61 0.29 -5.22
CA LEU A 77 6.19 -0.14 -3.94
C LEU A 77 5.79 -1.58 -3.58
N SER A 78 4.55 -1.97 -3.87
CA SER A 78 4.09 -3.36 -3.69
C SER A 78 4.81 -4.32 -4.64
N MET A 79 5.11 -3.90 -5.87
CA MET A 79 5.87 -4.70 -6.83
C MET A 79 7.33 -4.89 -6.36
N GLU A 80 7.99 -3.86 -5.86
CA GLU A 80 9.35 -3.97 -5.31
C GLU A 80 9.42 -4.99 -4.16
N GLN A 81 8.44 -4.95 -3.24
CA GLN A 81 8.32 -5.95 -2.18
C GLN A 81 8.14 -7.37 -2.74
N ALA A 82 7.26 -7.55 -3.73
CA ALA A 82 6.97 -8.86 -4.32
C ALA A 82 8.18 -9.46 -5.06
N VAL A 83 8.94 -8.62 -5.78
CA VAL A 83 10.17 -9.04 -6.48
C VAL A 83 11.24 -9.50 -5.49
N ALA A 84 11.42 -8.76 -4.39
CA ALA A 84 12.34 -9.14 -3.33
C ALA A 84 11.89 -10.43 -2.61
N ASP A 85 10.60 -10.55 -2.27
CA ASP A 85 10.01 -11.72 -1.61
C ASP A 85 10.12 -12.99 -2.48
N ALA A 86 10.02 -12.84 -3.81
CA ALA A 86 10.23 -13.92 -4.77
C ALA A 86 11.71 -14.29 -5.00
N GLY A 87 12.67 -13.54 -4.45
CA GLY A 87 14.11 -13.76 -4.67
C GLY A 87 14.55 -13.49 -6.11
N LEU A 88 13.93 -12.51 -6.79
CA LEU A 88 14.21 -12.15 -8.19
C LEU A 88 14.98 -10.82 -8.34
N ALA A 89 15.37 -10.21 -7.22
CA ALA A 89 16.13 -8.96 -7.16
C ALA A 89 17.64 -9.18 -7.28
#